data_AF-A0A0S2W4X5-F1
#
_entry.id   AF-A0A0S2W4X5-F1
#
_cell.length_a   1.000
_cell.length_b   1.000
_cell.length_c   1.000
_cell.angle_alpha   90.00
_cell.angle_beta   90.00
_cell.angle_gamma   90.00
#
_symmetry.space_group_name_H-M   'P 1'
#
loop_
_entity.id
_entity.type
_entity.pdbx_description
1 polymer ?
#
loop_
_entity_poly.entity_id
_entity_poly.type
_entity_poly.pdbx_seq_one_letter_code
_entity_poly.pdbx_strand_id
1 'polypeptide(L)'
;MAKQQQPGNVLNSPQAAKLLKDKAAVESLVKSPDTQALMTMLNQGGGLKAAAEAAMKGDASQLQGLLNRLMQDPNGAKVVERINKSVPK
;
A
#
# COMPACT_ATOMS: atom_id res chain seq x y z
N MET A 1 -20.16 14.85 -16.73
CA MET A 1 -20.27 13.44 -16.29
C MET A 1 -19.09 13.15 -15.37
N ALA A 2 -19.31 13.11 -14.06
CA ALA A 2 -18.26 12.91 -13.06
C ALA A 2 -17.85 11.43 -13.06
N LYS A 3 -16.62 11.13 -13.49
CA LYS A 3 -16.09 9.77 -13.50
C LYS A 3 -15.79 9.39 -12.06
N GLN A 4 -16.61 8.48 -11.53
CA GLN A 4 -16.40 7.78 -10.26
C GLN A 4 -14.95 7.26 -10.22
N GLN A 5 -14.17 7.81 -9.31
CA GLN A 5 -12.87 7.26 -8.94
C GLN A 5 -13.17 5.98 -8.15
N GLN A 6 -12.99 4.85 -8.81
CA GLN A 6 -13.01 3.53 -8.17
C GLN A 6 -11.95 3.52 -7.05
N PRO A 7 -12.28 3.11 -5.82
CA PRO A 7 -11.26 2.77 -4.82
C PRO A 7 -10.66 1.42 -5.21
N GLY A 8 -9.89 1.39 -6.30
CA GLY A 8 -9.39 0.18 -6.92
C GLY A 8 -7.94 0.38 -7.34
N ASN A 9 -7.04 -0.12 -6.50
CA ASN A 9 -5.61 -0.26 -6.76
C ASN A 9 -4.87 1.08 -6.93
N VAL A 10 -4.51 1.70 -5.81
CA VAL A 10 -3.48 2.76 -5.76
C VAL A 10 -2.20 2.36 -6.55
N LEU A 11 -1.90 1.07 -6.63
CA LEU A 11 -0.80 0.48 -7.40
C LEU A 11 -0.98 0.49 -8.93
N ASN A 12 -2.21 0.59 -9.44
CA ASN A 12 -2.51 0.68 -10.88
C ASN A 12 -2.67 2.12 -11.37
N SER A 13 -2.37 3.10 -10.52
CA SER A 13 -2.37 4.50 -10.92
C SER A 13 -1.12 4.82 -11.76
N PRO A 14 -1.21 5.71 -12.76
CA PRO A 14 -0.04 6.19 -13.50
C PRO A 14 1.05 6.78 -12.59
N GLN A 15 0.65 7.36 -11.46
CA GLN A 15 1.54 7.90 -10.45
C GLN A 15 2.31 6.80 -9.73
N ALA A 16 1.64 5.72 -9.31
CA ALA A 16 2.32 4.57 -8.74
C ALA A 16 3.25 3.90 -9.76
N ALA A 17 2.85 3.80 -11.03
CA ALA A 17 3.72 3.28 -12.09
C ALA A 17 4.97 4.15 -12.31
N LYS A 18 4.84 5.49 -12.24
CA LYS A 18 5.98 6.42 -12.30
C LYS A 18 6.89 6.29 -11.08
N LEU A 19 6.29 6.22 -9.89
CA LEU A 19 7.02 6.01 -8.65
C LEU A 19 7.80 4.68 -8.71
N LEU A 20 7.17 3.58 -9.12
CA LEU A 20 7.82 2.27 -9.25
C LEU A 20 8.99 2.26 -10.25
N LYS A 21 8.98 3.15 -11.25
CA LYS A 21 10.10 3.34 -12.18
C LYS A 21 11.23 4.18 -11.58
N ASP A 22 10.96 4.97 -10.55
CA ASP A 22 11.94 5.79 -9.84
C ASP A 22 12.44 5.05 -8.58
N LYS A 23 13.56 4.33 -8.75
CA LYS A 23 14.17 3.55 -7.68
C LYS A 23 14.54 4.41 -6.46
N ALA A 24 15.01 5.65 -6.65
CA ALA A 24 15.43 6.52 -5.56
C ALA A 24 14.22 7.02 -4.75
N ALA A 25 13.12 7.35 -5.43
CA ALA A 25 11.87 7.71 -4.80
C ALA A 25 11.25 6.51 -4.04
N VAL A 26 11.28 5.31 -4.63
CA VAL A 26 10.83 4.08 -3.95
C VAL A 26 11.67 3.76 -2.73
N GLU A 27 13.01 3.83 -2.83
CA GLU A 27 13.89 3.59 -1.69
C GLU A 27 13.67 4.59 -0.55
N SER A 28 13.47 5.87 -0.90
CA SER A 28 13.12 6.91 0.08
C SER A 28 11.77 6.64 0.73
N LEU A 29 10.78 6.21 -0.05
CA LEU A 29 9.45 5.86 0.45
C LEU A 29 9.50 4.65 1.37
N VAL A 30 10.22 3.58 1.00
CA VAL A 30 10.38 2.36 1.82
C VAL A 30 11.11 2.63 3.12
N LYS A 31 12.11 3.53 3.10
CA LYS A 31 12.84 3.96 4.29
C LYS A 31 12.09 4.99 5.13
N SER A 32 10.95 5.50 4.66
CA SER A 32 10.18 6.48 5.40
C SER A 32 9.58 5.87 6.68
N PRO A 33 9.47 6.66 7.76
CA PRO A 33 8.90 6.18 9.02
C PRO A 33 7.45 5.71 8.87
N ASP A 34 6.70 6.31 7.95
CA ASP A 34 5.31 5.91 7.68
C ASP A 34 5.24 4.54 7.00
N THR A 35 6.09 4.26 6.01
CA THR A 35 6.13 2.94 5.36
C THR A 35 6.62 1.85 6.32
N GLN A 36 7.56 2.17 7.21
CA GLN A 36 7.97 1.25 8.27
C GLN A 36 6.81 0.94 9.23
N ALA A 37 6.08 1.96 9.68
CA ALA A 37 4.90 1.79 10.52
C ALA A 37 3.83 0.94 9.82
N LEU A 38 3.60 1.19 8.52
CA LEU A 38 2.70 0.38 7.69
C LEU A 38 3.11 -1.09 7.68
N MET A 39 4.38 -1.39 7.41
CA MET A 39 4.90 -2.77 7.39
C MET A 39 4.76 -3.44 8.76
N THR A 40 5.03 -2.72 9.85
CA THR A 40 4.84 -3.22 11.20
C THR A 40 3.38 -3.57 11.47
N MET A 41 2.43 -2.71 11.12
CA MET A 41 0.98 -2.97 11.30
C MET A 41 0.52 -4.16 10.46
N LEU A 42 0.96 -4.25 9.21
CA LEU A 42 0.65 -5.40 8.34
C LEU A 42 1.25 -6.70 8.88
N ASN A 43 2.45 -6.64 9.47
CA ASN A 43 3.09 -7.81 10.07
C ASN A 43 2.41 -8.21 11.40
N GLN A 44 1.93 -7.25 12.19
CA GLN A 44 1.14 -7.49 13.40
C GLN A 44 -0.19 -8.20 13.11
N GLY A 45 -0.79 -7.94 11.94
CA GLY A 45 -2.00 -8.63 11.49
C GLY A 45 -1.82 -10.13 11.23
N GLY A 46 -0.57 -10.61 11.17
CA GLY A 46 -0.22 -11.98 10.83
C GLY A 46 -0.45 -12.28 9.34
N GLY A 47 0.28 -13.26 8.80
CA GLY A 47 0.03 -13.73 7.43
C GLY A 47 0.53 -12.81 6.31
N LEU A 48 1.21 -11.69 6.60
CA LEU A 48 1.80 -10.82 5.56
C LEU A 48 2.71 -11.59 4.60
N LYS A 49 3.54 -12.50 5.13
CA LYS A 49 4.40 -13.36 4.30
C LYS A 49 3.59 -14.27 3.38
N ALA A 50 2.59 -14.96 3.92
CA ALA A 50 1.73 -15.85 3.13
C ALA A 50 0.91 -15.08 2.09
N ALA A 51 0.44 -13.88 2.44
CA ALA A 51 -0.26 -13.00 1.53
C ALA A 51 0.65 -12.49 0.39
N ALA A 52 1.90 -12.16 0.70
CA ALA A 52 2.90 -11.79 -0.30
C ALA A 52 3.24 -12.97 -1.22
N GLU A 53 3.43 -14.17 -0.67
CA GLU A 53 3.68 -15.41 -1.43
C GLU A 53 2.50 -15.75 -2.35
N ALA A 54 1.27 -15.60 -1.87
CA ALA A 54 0.06 -15.77 -2.67
C ALA A 54 -0.01 -14.74 -3.82
N ALA A 55 0.29 -13.47 -3.53
CA ALA A 55 0.27 -12.43 -4.55
C ALA A 55 1.36 -12.63 -5.62
N MET A 56 2.54 -13.13 -5.24
CA MET A 56 3.58 -13.52 -6.19
C MET A 56 3.12 -14.66 -7.12
N LYS A 57 2.22 -15.53 -6.64
CA LYS A 57 1.57 -16.59 -7.45
C LYS A 57 0.36 -16.08 -8.23
N GLY A 58 0.01 -14.80 -8.12
CA GLY A 58 -1.14 -14.17 -8.79
C GLY A 58 -2.38 -14.00 -7.92
N ASP A 59 -2.38 -14.44 -6.67
CA ASP A 59 -3.51 -14.30 -5.74
C ASP A 59 -3.27 -13.18 -4.72
N ALA A 60 -3.77 -11.99 -5.04
CA ALA A 60 -3.67 -10.83 -4.15
C ALA A 60 -4.76 -10.77 -3.08
N SER A 61 -5.67 -11.75 -3.00
CA SER A 61 -6.88 -11.68 -2.16
C SER A 61 -6.53 -11.60 -0.67
N GLN A 62 -5.50 -12.33 -0.24
CA GLN A 62 -4.99 -12.28 1.13
C GLN A 62 -4.40 -10.90 1.46
N LEU A 63 -3.66 -10.32 0.52
CA LEU A 63 -3.07 -8.98 0.66
C LEU A 63 -4.15 -7.91 0.73
N GLN A 64 -5.22 -8.04 -0.05
CA GLN A 64 -6.40 -7.17 0.02
C GLN A 64 -7.11 -7.28 1.38
N GLY A 65 -7.24 -8.48 1.93
CA GLY A 65 -7.82 -8.69 3.27
C GLY A 65 -7.03 -7.97 4.37
N LEU A 66 -5.70 -8.09 4.34
CA LEU A 66 -4.81 -7.39 5.27
C LEU A 66 -4.92 -5.87 5.12
N LEU A 67 -4.94 -5.37 3.88
CA LEU A 67 -5.07 -3.94 3.60
C LEU A 67 -6.44 -3.40 4.03
N ASN A 68 -7.51 -4.17 3.83
CA ASN A 68 -8.85 -3.78 4.26
C ASN A 68 -8.93 -3.72 5.79
N ARG A 69 -8.31 -4.66 6.50
CA ARG A 69 -8.22 -4.61 7.96
C ARG A 69 -7.43 -3.40 8.45
N LEU A 70 -6.32 -3.11 7.79
CA LEU A 70 -5.52 -1.92 8.08
C LEU A 70 -6.30 -0.62 7.85
N MET A 71 -7.09 -0.52 6.78
CA MET A 71 -7.91 0.66 6.51
C MET A 71 -9.08 0.82 7.48
N GLN A 72 -9.57 -0.28 8.06
CA GLN A 72 -10.55 -0.24 9.15
C GLN A 72 -9.91 0.18 10.49
N ASP A 73 -8.59 0.06 10.63
CA ASP A 73 -7.86 0.56 11.78
C ASP A 73 -7.63 2.09 11.65
N PRO A 74 -8.06 2.92 12.62
CA PRO A 74 -7.91 4.37 12.56
C PRO A 74 -6.45 4.85 12.45
N ASN A 75 -5.50 4.10 13.02
CA ASN A 75 -4.07 4.41 12.92
C ASN A 75 -3.52 3.93 11.58
N GLY A 76 -3.94 2.75 11.13
CA GLY A 76 -3.58 2.19 9.81
C GLY A 76 -4.01 3.10 8.66
N ALA A 77 -5.26 3.56 8.67
CA ALA A 77 -5.79 4.48 7.67
C ALA A 77 -5.00 5.81 7.61
N LYS A 78 -4.64 6.37 8.77
CA LYS A 78 -3.83 7.60 8.84
C LYS A 78 -2.43 7.42 8.25
N VAL A 79 -1.78 6.29 8.55
CA VAL A 79 -0.46 5.98 7.97
C VAL A 79 -0.56 5.88 6.45
N VAL A 80 -1.57 5.17 5.92
CA VAL A 80 -1.81 5.05 4.48
C VAL A 80 -2.08 6.41 3.82
N GLU A 81 -2.81 7.30 4.49
CA GLU A 81 -3.07 8.65 4.01
C GLU A 81 -1.77 9.48 3.92
N ARG A 82 -0.90 9.42 4.95
CA ARG A 82 0.38 10.14 4.95
C ARG A 82 1.33 9.63 3.87
N ILE A 83 1.36 8.33 3.63
CA ILE A 83 2.12 7.72 2.53
C ILE A 83 1.60 8.25 1.19
N ASN A 84 0.29 8.23 0.95
CA ASN A 84 -0.31 8.76 -0.28
C ASN A 84 0.00 10.25 -0.50
N LYS A 85 0.11 11.05 0.57
CA LYS A 85 0.53 12.46 0.49
C LYS A 85 2.01 12.64 0.19
N SER A 86 2.84 11.67 0.58
CA SER A 86 4.29 11.68 0.36
C SER A 86 4.68 11.17 -1.02
N VAL A 87 3.78 10.47 -1.72
CA VAL A 87 3.98 10.11 -3.12
C VAL A 87 3.81 11.37 -3.99
N PRO A 88 4.84 11.78 -4.75
CA PRO A 88 4.73 12.92 -5.65
C PRO A 88 3.67 12.69 -6.73
N LYS A 89 2.88 13.73 -7.03
CA LYS A 89 1.76 13.70 -7.99
C LYS A 89 2.19 13.69 -9.45
#